data_AF-A0A954TZ54-F1
#
_entry.id   AF-A0A954TZ54-F1
#
_cell.length_a   1.000
_cell.length_b   1.000
_cell.length_c   1.000
_cell.angle_alpha   90.00
_cell.angle_beta   90.00
_cell.angle_gamma   90.00
#
_symmetry.space_group_name_H-M   'P 1'
#
loop_
_entity.id
_entity.type
_entity.pdbx_description
1 polymer ?
#
loop_
_entity_poly.entity_id
_entity_poly.type
_entity_poly.pdbx_seq_one_letter_code
_entity_poly.pdbx_strand_id
1 'polypeptide(L)'
;MSSIQFVVVALCALLCIVLVPACLVLCIECFAAAFLRRDVVAEGDGESPERAAHAVVLIPAHNEELSIGGTLASILPQLAATQRVLVVADNCTDETAAIARALGADVVERHNV
;
A
#
# COMPACT_ATOMS: atom_id res chain seq x y z
N MET A 1 8.73 -34.61 -34.21
CA MET A 1 8.92 -33.42 -33.34
C MET A 1 10.41 -33.15 -33.27
N SER A 2 10.85 -31.91 -33.53
CA SER A 2 12.27 -31.55 -33.47
C SER A 2 12.75 -31.54 -32.01
N SER A 3 14.03 -31.82 -31.75
CA SER A 3 14.61 -31.82 -30.39
C SER A 3 14.40 -30.48 -29.67
N ILE A 4 14.35 -29.39 -30.43
CA ILE A 4 14.05 -28.03 -29.95
C ILE A 4 12.64 -27.97 -29.36
N GLN A 5 11.65 -28.57 -30.02
CA GLN A 5 10.27 -28.58 -29.55
C GLN A 5 10.13 -29.32 -28.21
N PHE A 6 10.88 -30.40 -28.01
CA PHE A 6 10.87 -31.15 -26.74
C PHE A 6 11.45 -30.33 -25.59
N VAL A 7 12.60 -29.67 -25.82
CA VAL A 7 13.25 -28.82 -24.81
C VAL A 7 12.36 -27.65 -24.41
N VAL A 8 11.72 -26.98 -25.38
CA VAL A 8 10.78 -25.89 -25.11
C VAL A 8 9.61 -26.37 -24.26
N VAL A 9 9.00 -27.51 -24.59
CA VAL A 9 7.88 -28.08 -23.81
C VAL A 9 8.31 -28.42 -22.38
N ALA A 10 9.49 -29.00 -22.20
CA ALA A 10 10.00 -29.35 -20.87
C ALA A 10 10.27 -28.09 -20.01
N LEU A 11 10.85 -27.04 -20.60
CA LEU A 11 11.07 -25.77 -19.91
C LEU A 11 9.76 -25.08 -19.52
N CYS A 12 8.78 -25.04 -20.44
CA CYS A 12 7.45 -24.51 -20.13
C CYS A 12 6.76 -25.31 -19.00
N ALA A 13 6.85 -26.64 -19.02
CA ALA A 13 6.29 -27.48 -17.96
C ALA A 13 6.93 -27.20 -16.60
N LEU A 14 8.27 -27.07 -16.56
CA LEU A 14 8.99 -26.74 -15.33
C LEU A 14 8.61 -25.35 -14.78
N LEU A 15 8.51 -24.35 -15.66
CA LEU A 15 8.01 -23.01 -15.30
C LEU A 15 6.60 -23.07 -14.72
N CYS A 16 5.69 -23.80 -15.34
CA CYS A 16 4.33 -23.97 -14.83
C CYS A 16 4.30 -24.66 -13.46
N ILE A 17 5.12 -25.70 -13.26
CA ILE A 17 5.20 -26.43 -11.99
C ILE A 17 5.66 -25.52 -10.84
N VAL A 18 6.48 -24.50 -11.11
CA VAL A 18 6.95 -23.55 -10.09
C VAL A 18 5.99 -22.36 -9.93
N LEU A 19 5.60 -21.72 -11.04
CA LEU A 19 4.84 -20.47 -11.02
C LEU A 19 3.37 -20.70 -10.67
N VAL A 20 2.74 -21.78 -11.14
CA VAL A 20 1.31 -22.00 -10.89
C VAL A 20 1.03 -22.21 -9.41
N PRO A 21 1.75 -23.07 -8.67
CA PRO A 21 1.55 -23.19 -7.23
C PRO A 21 1.89 -21.91 -6.46
N ALA A 22 2.95 -21.18 -6.84
CA ALA A 22 3.32 -19.92 -6.20
C ALA A 22 2.21 -18.86 -6.36
N CYS A 23 1.70 -18.68 -7.57
CA CYS A 23 0.57 -17.80 -7.85
C CYS A 23 -0.69 -18.27 -7.12
N LEU A 24 -0.95 -19.59 -7.07
CA LEU A 24 -2.13 -20.13 -6.40
C LEU A 24 -2.08 -19.85 -4.90
N VAL A 25 -0.93 -20.07 -4.24
CA VAL A 25 -0.75 -19.75 -2.82
C VAL A 25 -0.96 -18.26 -2.58
N LEU A 26 -0.35 -17.39 -3.40
CA LEU A 26 -0.56 -15.95 -3.29
C LEU A 26 -2.04 -15.57 -3.45
N CYS A 27 -2.73 -16.14 -4.44
CA CYS A 27 -4.16 -15.92 -4.65
C CYS A 27 -4.99 -16.37 -3.45
N ILE A 28 -4.68 -17.54 -2.86
CA ILE A 28 -5.36 -18.05 -1.68
C ILE A 28 -5.15 -17.13 -0.49
N GLU A 29 -3.92 -16.67 -0.24
CA GLU A 29 -3.61 -15.75 0.86
C GLU A 29 -4.31 -14.40 0.67
N CYS A 30 -4.24 -13.81 -0.53
CA CYS A 30 -4.93 -12.56 -0.85
C CYS A 30 -6.46 -12.69 -0.70
N PHE A 31 -7.03 -13.81 -1.15
CA PHE A 31 -8.45 -14.10 -1.00
C PHE A 31 -8.80 -14.27 0.47
N ALA A 32 -8.10 -15.14 1.22
CA ALA A 32 -8.32 -15.37 2.63
C ALA A 32 -8.21 -14.08 3.45
N ALA A 33 -7.21 -13.24 3.17
CA ALA A 33 -7.03 -11.93 3.80
C ALA A 33 -8.23 -10.99 3.52
N ALA A 34 -8.85 -11.05 2.35
CA ALA A 34 -10.05 -10.26 2.05
C ALA A 34 -11.27 -10.69 2.90
N PHE A 35 -11.40 -11.99 3.25
CA PHE A 35 -12.48 -12.50 4.11
C PHE A 35 -12.16 -12.44 5.61
N LEU A 36 -10.88 -12.40 5.97
CA LEU A 36 -10.39 -12.23 7.35
C LEU A 36 -10.35 -10.76 7.80
N ARG A 37 -10.57 -9.80 6.88
CA ARG A 37 -10.89 -8.40 7.22
C ARG A 37 -12.32 -8.31 7.76
N ARG A 38 -12.54 -8.91 8.91
CA ARG A 38 -13.70 -8.69 9.77
C ARG A 38 -13.24 -7.92 10.98
N ASP A 39 -13.83 -6.74 11.14
CA ASP A 39 -14.10 -6.12 12.44
C ASP A 39 -12.91 -5.48 13.18
N VAL A 40 -12.13 -4.64 12.49
CA VAL A 40 -11.45 -3.50 13.17
C VAL A 40 -12.05 -2.20 12.64
N VAL A 41 -13.38 -2.15 12.59
CA VAL A 41 -14.07 -0.94 13.00
C VAL A 41 -14.43 -1.22 14.45
N ALA A 42 -13.46 -1.05 15.34
CA ALA A 42 -13.84 -0.74 16.71
C ALA A 42 -14.60 0.57 16.57
N GLU A 43 -15.90 0.53 16.82
CA GLU A 43 -16.67 1.72 17.14
C GLU A 43 -15.77 2.62 17.99
N GLY A 44 -15.53 3.84 17.52
CA GLY A 44 -15.01 4.86 18.40
C GLY A 44 -16.14 5.17 19.37
N ASP A 45 -16.24 4.42 20.46
CA ASP A 45 -17.15 4.70 21.56
C ASP A 45 -16.78 6.05 22.15
N GLY A 46 -17.29 7.12 21.54
CA GLY A 46 -17.40 8.46 22.12
C GLY A 46 -16.19 8.91 22.94
N GLU A 47 -14.95 8.63 22.49
CA GLU A 47 -13.80 9.24 23.13
C GLU A 47 -13.96 10.75 22.94
N SER A 48 -14.22 11.42 24.06
CA SER A 48 -14.26 12.86 24.08
C SER A 48 -12.97 13.36 23.42
N PRO A 49 -13.02 14.33 22.49
CA PRO A 49 -11.87 14.78 21.71
C PRO A 49 -10.63 15.17 22.56
N GLU A 50 -10.81 15.35 23.87
CA GLU A 50 -9.77 15.56 24.88
C GLU A 50 -8.88 14.34 25.20
N ARG A 51 -9.23 13.10 24.81
CA ARG A 51 -8.42 11.88 25.06
C ARG A 51 -7.68 11.31 23.85
N ALA A 52 -7.87 11.88 22.66
CA ALA A 52 -7.22 11.38 21.46
C ALA A 52 -5.69 11.39 21.60
N ALA A 53 -5.08 10.22 21.59
CA ALA A 53 -3.63 10.06 21.71
C ALA A 53 -2.90 10.85 20.62
N HIS A 54 -1.80 11.51 21.00
CA HIS A 54 -0.89 12.12 20.05
C HIS A 54 -0.27 11.04 19.18
N ALA A 55 -0.56 11.07 17.88
CA ALA A 55 -0.08 10.10 16.92
C ALA A 55 0.28 10.76 15.59
N VAL A 56 1.18 10.13 14.84
CA VAL A 56 1.51 10.51 13.47
C VAL A 56 1.27 9.31 12.59
N VAL A 57 0.45 9.47 11.56
CA VAL A 57 0.30 8.45 10.51
C VAL A 57 1.41 8.66 9.50
N LEU A 58 2.28 7.66 9.37
CA LEU A 58 3.38 7.66 8.42
C LEU A 58 2.94 6.99 7.11
N ILE A 59 3.11 7.69 5.99
CA ILE A 59 2.79 7.18 4.65
C ILE A 59 4.06 7.18 3.80
N PRO A 60 4.72 6.04 3.57
CA PRO A 60 5.78 5.95 2.57
C PRO A 60 5.17 6.01 1.17
N ALA A 61 5.81 6.75 0.26
CA ALA A 61 5.35 6.87 -1.12
C ALA A 61 6.55 6.85 -2.09
N HIS A 62 6.43 6.11 -3.19
CA HIS A 62 7.43 6.03 -4.27
C HIS A 62 6.73 6.05 -5.63
N ASN A 63 6.63 7.23 -6.24
CA ASN A 63 5.89 7.49 -7.48
C ASN A 63 4.41 7.05 -7.42
N GLU A 64 3.69 7.61 -6.45
CA GLU A 64 2.31 7.27 -6.11
C GLU A 64 1.33 8.41 -6.48
N GLU A 65 1.63 9.26 -7.46
CA GLU A 65 0.80 10.41 -7.83
C GLU A 65 -0.68 10.06 -8.12
N LEU A 66 -0.93 8.86 -8.64
CA LEU A 66 -2.27 8.36 -8.97
C LEU A 66 -3.07 7.90 -7.73
N SER A 67 -2.40 7.50 -6.66
CA SER A 67 -3.02 6.85 -5.50
C SER A 67 -3.00 7.72 -4.24
N ILE A 68 -1.96 8.54 -4.06
CA ILE A 68 -1.70 9.31 -2.84
C ILE A 68 -2.84 10.27 -2.50
N GLY A 69 -3.46 10.89 -3.52
CA GLY A 69 -4.59 11.79 -3.33
C GLY A 69 -5.81 11.11 -2.71
N GLY A 70 -6.14 9.90 -3.20
CA GLY A 70 -7.24 9.10 -2.66
C GLY A 70 -6.97 8.62 -1.23
N THR A 71 -5.74 8.20 -0.94
CA THR A 71 -5.32 7.79 0.41
C THR A 71 -5.45 8.94 1.41
N LEU A 72 -4.96 10.14 1.05
CA LEU A 72 -5.03 11.32 1.92
C LEU A 72 -6.46 11.80 2.12
N ALA A 73 -7.27 11.85 1.05
CA ALA A 73 -8.68 12.21 1.13
C ALA A 73 -9.48 11.25 2.01
N SER A 74 -9.10 9.97 2.08
CA SER A 74 -9.72 9.00 2.97
C SER A 74 -9.35 9.21 4.43
N ILE A 75 -8.08 9.45 4.75
CA ILE A 75 -7.59 9.43 6.13
C ILE A 75 -7.73 10.77 6.85
N LEU A 76 -7.49 11.90 6.17
CA LEU A 76 -7.46 13.23 6.80
C LEU A 76 -8.76 13.58 7.56
N PRO A 77 -9.97 13.27 7.05
CA PRO A 77 -11.21 13.55 7.78
C PRO A 77 -11.40 12.73 9.06
N GLN A 78 -10.63 11.67 9.26
CA GLN A 78 -10.72 10.76 10.40
C GLN A 78 -9.76 11.15 11.55
N LEU A 79 -8.88 12.12 11.34
CA LEU A 79 -7.86 12.49 12.31
C LEU A 79 -8.39 13.46 13.37
N ALA A 80 -8.01 13.22 14.63
CA ALA A 80 -8.18 14.18 15.71
C ALA A 80 -7.19 15.35 15.57
N ALA A 81 -7.45 16.47 16.23
CA ALA A 81 -6.56 17.64 16.23
C ALA A 81 -5.15 17.37 16.79
N THR A 82 -5.00 16.32 17.60
CA THR A 82 -3.70 15.86 18.15
C THR A 82 -2.93 14.95 17.20
N GLN A 83 -3.50 14.63 16.04
CA GLN A 83 -2.96 13.71 15.06
C GLN A 83 -2.62 14.42 13.75
N ARG A 84 -1.69 13.86 13.00
CA ARG A 84 -1.26 14.39 11.70
C ARG A 84 -0.74 13.28 10.79
N VAL A 85 -0.60 13.59 9.51
CA VAL A 85 -0.02 12.70 8.50
C VAL A 85 1.35 13.22 8.10
N LEU A 86 2.32 12.32 8.06
CA LEU A 86 3.64 12.53 7.48
C LEU A 86 3.82 11.61 6.28
N VAL A 87 3.89 12.19 5.08
CA VAL A 87 4.27 11.48 3.86
C VAL A 87 5.78 11.51 3.71
N VAL A 88 6.39 10.34 3.52
CA VAL A 88 7.81 10.20 3.16
C VAL A 88 7.87 9.84 1.68
N ALA A 89 8.14 10.84 0.85
CA ALA A 89 8.34 10.67 -0.59
C ALA A 89 9.77 10.18 -0.83
N ASP A 90 9.93 8.88 -1.01
CA ASP A 90 11.24 8.23 -1.17
C ASP A 90 11.63 8.21 -2.64
N ASN A 91 12.55 9.08 -3.04
CA ASN A 91 13.11 9.16 -4.39
C ASN A 91 12.04 9.26 -5.49
N CYS A 92 10.95 9.98 -5.23
CA CYS A 92 9.92 10.26 -6.21
C CYS A 92 10.45 11.19 -7.30
N THR A 93 10.02 10.95 -8.54
CA THR A 93 10.30 11.77 -9.71
C THR A 93 9.03 12.35 -10.34
N ASP A 94 7.88 12.08 -9.71
CA ASP A 94 6.54 12.45 -10.14
C ASP A 94 5.91 13.48 -9.18
N GLU A 95 4.61 13.77 -9.33
CA GLU A 95 3.92 14.79 -8.54
C GLU A 95 3.52 14.31 -7.13
N THR A 96 3.96 13.14 -6.66
CA THR A 96 3.58 12.55 -5.36
C THR A 96 3.72 13.55 -4.21
N ALA A 97 4.89 14.19 -4.09
CA ALA A 97 5.17 15.12 -2.99
C ALA A 97 4.35 16.41 -3.11
N ALA A 98 4.13 16.91 -4.32
CA ALA A 98 3.35 18.11 -4.59
C ALA A 98 1.87 17.89 -4.24
N ILE A 99 1.29 16.77 -4.68
CA ILE A 99 -0.10 16.38 -4.39
C ILE A 99 -0.29 16.22 -2.87
N ALA A 100 0.64 15.54 -2.19
CA ALA A 100 0.54 15.34 -0.75
C ALA A 100 0.54 16.66 0.05
N ARG A 101 1.41 17.60 -0.31
CA ARG A 101 1.45 18.93 0.31
C ARG A 101 0.17 19.72 0.03
N ALA A 102 -0.33 19.68 -1.20
CA ALA A 102 -1.53 20.40 -1.60
C ALA A 102 -2.78 19.96 -0.81
N LEU A 103 -2.81 18.70 -0.35
CA LEU A 103 -3.88 18.14 0.47
C LEU A 103 -3.67 18.35 1.99
N GLY A 104 -2.59 19.02 2.40
CA GLY A 104 -2.35 19.40 3.79
C GLY A 104 -1.61 18.35 4.64
N ALA A 105 -0.96 17.38 4.02
CA ALA A 105 -0.06 16.47 4.73
C ALA A 105 1.32 17.11 4.97
N ASP A 106 1.98 16.77 6.08
CA ASP A 106 3.42 17.02 6.24
C ASP A 106 4.17 16.13 5.25
N VAL A 107 5.19 16.65 4.56
CA VAL A 107 5.93 15.88 3.54
C VAL A 107 7.43 16.02 3.74
N VAL A 108 8.13 14.89 3.80
CA VAL A 108 9.59 14.78 3.75
C VAL A 108 9.96 14.07 2.47
N GLU A 109 10.81 14.70 1.65
CA GLU A 109 11.42 14.08 0.49
C GLU A 109 12.77 13.49 0.88
N ARG A 110 12.99 12.23 0.55
CA ARG A 110 14.27 11.54 0.70
C ARG A 110 14.84 11.30 -0.68
N HIS A 111 16.13 11.59 -0.86
CA HIS A 111 16.88 11.20 -2.04
C HIS A 111 18.03 10.29 -1.60
N ASN A 112 18.25 9.20 -2.35
CA ASN A 112 19.45 8.40 -2.14
C ASN A 112 20.62 9.14 -2.80
N VAL A 113 21.69 9.33 -2.03
CA VAL A 113 22.96 9.90 -2.50
C VAL A 113 23.83 8.86 -3.19
#